data_AF-A0A2N9YD80-F1
#
_entry.id   AF-A0A2N9YD80-F1
#
_cell.length_a   1.000
_cell.length_b   1.000
_cell.length_c   1.000
_cell.angle_alpha   90.00
_cell.angle_beta   90.00
_cell.angle_gamma   90.00
#
_symmetry.space_group_name_H-M   'P 1'
#
loop_
_entity.id
_entity.type
_entity.pdbx_description
1 polymer ?
#
loop_
_entity_poly.entity_id
_entity_poly.type
_entity_poly.pdbx_seq_one_letter_code
_entity_poly.pdbx_strand_id
1 'polypeptide(L)'
;MANTKSLLSFHELMEQLVTLCRRRSTGTLFIASEDNRAVSFVLKEGDIISCSFGHFRGISAVEQIKQLVAGSCSFSEKIFFSLMEETNLPSTMDILELLGYPCPDLAELESLSHSHKVASAVYRGAVVKVEANGESSTVPPKKSLRMYRGQVVEQ
;
A
#
# COMPACT_ATOMS: atom_id res chain seq x y z
N MET A 1 3.45 29.59 -21.33
CA MET A 1 2.71 28.57 -22.11
C MET A 1 2.13 27.58 -21.12
N ALA A 2 0.83 27.66 -20.83
CA ALA A 2 0.18 26.73 -19.91
C ALA A 2 0.12 25.35 -20.58
N ASN A 3 0.82 24.37 -20.02
CA ASN A 3 0.70 22.98 -20.43
C ASN A 3 -0.68 22.50 -19.96
N THR A 4 -1.68 22.58 -20.84
CA THR A 4 -3.03 22.08 -20.55
C THR A 4 -2.96 20.57 -20.58
N LYS A 5 -2.56 19.98 -19.45
CA LYS A 5 -2.59 18.54 -19.25
C LYS A 5 -4.06 18.12 -19.33
N SER A 6 -4.40 17.38 -20.38
CA SER A 6 -5.76 16.88 -20.61
C SER A 6 -6.21 16.06 -19.40
N LEU A 7 -7.41 16.35 -18.92
CA LEU A 7 -8.03 15.57 -17.86
C LEU A 7 -8.52 14.25 -18.44
N LEU A 8 -8.17 13.16 -17.77
CA LEU A 8 -8.66 11.82 -17.99
C LEU A 8 -9.88 11.59 -17.09
N SER A 9 -10.87 10.88 -17.59
CA SER A 9 -11.99 10.38 -16.79
C SER A 9 -11.51 9.39 -15.73
N PHE A 10 -12.32 9.19 -14.69
CA PHE A 10 -12.04 8.18 -13.66
C PHE A 10 -11.75 6.80 -14.25
N HIS A 11 -12.47 6.40 -15.31
CA HIS A 11 -12.24 5.14 -16.00
C HIS A 11 -10.84 5.06 -16.61
N GLU A 12 -10.44 6.08 -17.37
CA GLU A 12 -9.10 6.13 -17.96
C GLU A 12 -8.00 6.15 -16.89
N LEU A 13 -8.22 6.83 -15.76
CA LEU A 13 -7.28 6.82 -14.63
C LEU A 13 -7.12 5.41 -14.03
N MET A 14 -8.23 4.69 -13.83
CA MET A 14 -8.19 3.34 -13.27
C MET A 14 -7.62 2.33 -14.27
N GLU A 15 -7.87 2.47 -15.57
CA GLU A 15 -7.21 1.66 -16.59
C GLU A 15 -5.69 1.83 -16.59
N GLN A 16 -5.18 3.05 -16.37
CA GLN A 16 -3.75 3.29 -16.22
C GLN A 16 -3.20 2.56 -14.98
N LEU A 17 -3.90 2.63 -13.84
CA LEU A 17 -3.51 1.92 -12.63
C LEU A 17 -3.47 0.40 -12.85
N VAL A 18 -4.54 -0.18 -13.43
CA VAL A 18 -4.63 -1.62 -13.74
C VAL A 18 -3.51 -2.03 -14.70
N THR A 19 -3.22 -1.21 -15.71
CA THR A 19 -2.13 -1.48 -16.67
C THR A 19 -0.77 -1.53 -15.97
N LEU A 20 -0.51 -0.62 -15.02
CA LEU A 20 0.73 -0.63 -14.24
C LEU A 20 0.82 -1.88 -13.35
N CYS A 21 -0.30 -2.30 -12.75
CA CYS A 21 -0.36 -3.53 -11.95
C CYS A 21 -0.07 -4.78 -12.82
N ARG A 22 -0.71 -4.90 -14.00
CA ARG A 22 -0.45 -5.98 -14.98
C ARG A 22 1.00 -6.05 -15.42
N ARG A 23 1.62 -4.89 -15.64
CA ARG A 23 3.03 -4.78 -16.04
C ARG A 23 4.01 -5.07 -14.90
N ARG A 24 3.53 -5.37 -13.69
CA ARG A 24 4.35 -5.53 -12.48
C ARG A 24 5.26 -4.33 -12.23
N SER A 25 4.76 -3.13 -12.49
CA SER A 25 5.55 -1.91 -12.38
C SER A 25 5.84 -1.58 -10.91
N THR A 26 7.01 -1.01 -10.65
CA THR A 26 7.41 -0.51 -9.33
C THR A 26 7.62 0.99 -9.41
N GLY A 27 6.96 1.75 -8.55
CA GLY A 27 7.03 3.21 -8.55
C GLY A 27 5.80 3.85 -7.91
N THR A 28 5.58 5.13 -8.17
CA THR A 28 4.38 5.85 -7.68
C THR A 28 3.58 6.42 -8.83
N LEU A 29 2.28 6.09 -8.89
CA LEU A 29 1.30 6.75 -9.74
C LEU A 29 0.72 7.94 -8.99
N PHE A 30 0.93 9.14 -9.52
CA PHE A 30 0.33 10.36 -9.02
C PHE A 30 -0.89 10.73 -9.86
N ILE A 31 -1.99 11.09 -9.20
CA ILE A 31 -3.17 11.65 -9.85
C ILE A 31 -3.47 13.00 -9.21
N ALA A 32 -3.60 14.04 -10.02
CA ALA A 32 -4.16 15.31 -9.62
C ALA A 32 -5.63 15.33 -10.06
N SER A 33 -6.55 15.25 -9.10
CA SER A 33 -7.99 15.37 -9.37
C SER A 33 -8.36 16.76 -9.91
N GLU A 34 -9.56 16.87 -10.48
CA GLU A 34 -10.15 18.14 -10.93
C GLU A 34 -10.20 19.22 -9.82
N ASP A 35 -10.37 18.80 -8.56
CA ASP A 35 -10.37 19.67 -7.38
C ASP A 35 -8.95 19.99 -6.86
N ASN A 36 -7.91 19.72 -7.65
CA ASN A 36 -6.49 19.87 -7.29
C ASN A 36 -6.06 19.08 -6.05
N ARG A 37 -6.79 18.01 -5.69
CA ARG A 37 -6.36 17.09 -4.64
C ARG A 37 -5.39 16.06 -5.22
N ALA A 38 -4.28 15.89 -4.51
CA ALA A 38 -3.25 14.93 -4.85
C ALA A 38 -3.62 13.53 -4.35
N VAL A 39 -3.51 12.57 -5.26
CA VAL A 39 -3.69 11.15 -5.02
C VAL A 39 -2.40 10.44 -5.38
N SER A 40 -2.02 9.43 -4.61
CA SER A 40 -0.86 8.61 -4.93
C SER A 40 -1.13 7.13 -4.67
N PHE A 41 -0.76 6.29 -5.63
CA PHE A 41 -0.65 4.85 -5.47
C PHE A 41 0.81 4.46 -5.56
N VAL A 42 1.34 3.81 -4.52
CA VAL A 42 2.68 3.24 -4.55
C VAL A 42 2.56 1.77 -4.94
N LEU A 43 3.28 1.40 -6.00
CA LEU A 43 3.30 0.07 -6.60
C LEU A 43 4.66 -0.59 -6.35
N LYS A 44 4.65 -1.87 -6.00
CA LYS A 44 5.83 -2.72 -5.86
C LYS A 44 5.58 -4.02 -6.61
N GLU A 45 6.29 -4.22 -7.72
CA GLU A 45 6.14 -5.41 -8.56
C GLU A 45 4.70 -5.66 -9.02
N GLY A 46 3.92 -4.58 -9.18
CA GLY A 46 2.50 -4.62 -9.51
C GLY A 46 1.54 -4.64 -8.32
N ASP A 47 2.03 -4.85 -7.10
CA ASP A 47 1.22 -4.80 -5.88
C ASP A 47 1.05 -3.35 -5.41
N ILE A 48 -0.17 -2.94 -5.10
CA ILE A 48 -0.41 -1.65 -4.45
C ILE A 48 -0.03 -1.81 -2.97
N ILE A 49 1.00 -1.09 -2.54
CA ILE A 49 1.52 -1.15 -1.15
C ILE A 49 1.18 0.09 -0.33
N SER A 50 0.68 1.15 -0.96
CA SER A 50 0.23 2.38 -0.30
C SER A 50 -0.74 3.14 -1.19
N CYS A 51 -1.74 3.75 -0.57
CA CYS A 51 -2.74 4.57 -1.25
C CYS A 51 -3.02 5.85 -0.46
N SER A 52 -3.12 6.98 -1.14
CA SER A 52 -3.28 8.28 -0.50
C SER A 52 -4.18 9.23 -1.28
N PHE A 53 -5.00 10.02 -0.56
CA PHE A 53 -5.85 11.06 -1.13
C PHE A 53 -5.81 12.27 -0.19
N GLY A 54 -5.00 13.29 -0.50
CA GLY A 54 -4.75 14.42 0.40
C GLY A 54 -4.21 13.96 1.75
N HIS A 55 -5.01 14.11 2.81
CA HIS A 55 -4.68 13.67 4.18
C HIS A 55 -5.14 12.24 4.48
N PHE A 56 -5.99 11.65 3.64
CA PHE A 56 -6.44 10.27 3.79
C PHE A 56 -5.35 9.29 3.33
N ARG A 57 -5.31 8.13 3.97
CA ARG A 57 -4.33 7.05 3.77
C ARG A 57 -5.05 5.70 3.82
N GLY A 58 -4.44 4.67 3.22
CA GLY A 58 -4.98 3.31 3.24
C GLY A 58 -6.40 3.20 2.68
N ILE A 59 -7.22 2.39 3.34
CA ILE A 59 -8.61 2.13 2.95
C ILE A 59 -9.47 3.41 2.87
N SER A 60 -9.28 4.36 3.78
CA SER A 60 -10.02 5.62 3.77
C SER A 60 -9.69 6.47 2.55
N ALA A 61 -8.47 6.35 2.00
CA ALA A 61 -8.15 7.00 0.73
C ALA A 61 -8.89 6.35 -0.44
N VAL A 62 -9.01 5.02 -0.47
CA VAL A 62 -9.71 4.27 -1.53
C VAL A 62 -11.17 4.72 -1.65
N GLU A 63 -11.87 4.87 -0.52
CA GLU A 63 -13.26 5.35 -0.49
C GLU A 63 -13.42 6.76 -1.06
N GLN A 64 -12.46 7.65 -0.80
CA GLN A 64 -12.45 9.01 -1.36
C GLN A 64 -12.10 8.99 -2.84
N ILE A 65 -11.18 8.11 -3.27
CA ILE A 65 -10.75 8.00 -4.66
C ILE A 65 -11.89 7.56 -5.57
N LYS A 66 -12.79 6.70 -5.07
CA LYS A 66 -14.00 6.29 -5.79
C LYS A 66 -14.91 7.46 -6.20
N GLN A 67 -14.78 8.61 -5.54
CA GLN A 67 -15.59 9.80 -5.81
C GLN A 67 -14.95 10.73 -6.86
N LEU A 68 -13.73 10.44 -7.36
CA LEU A 68 -13.16 11.23 -8.45
C LEU A 68 -14.00 11.10 -9.72
N VAL A 69 -14.24 12.22 -10.39
CA VAL A 69 -14.84 12.25 -11.72
C VAL A 69 -13.77 12.27 -12.81
N ALA A 70 -12.78 13.16 -12.66
CA ALA A 70 -11.67 13.31 -13.60
C ALA A 70 -10.39 13.79 -12.92
N GLY A 71 -9.27 13.66 -13.64
CA GLY A 71 -7.97 14.10 -13.16
C GLY A 71 -6.86 13.87 -14.18
N SER A 72 -5.66 14.32 -13.87
CA SER A 72 -4.48 14.03 -14.67
C SER A 72 -3.57 13.07 -13.92
N CYS A 73 -3.03 12.06 -14.58
CA CYS A 73 -2.10 11.11 -13.96
C CYS A 73 -0.66 11.28 -14.46
N SER A 74 0.29 10.77 -13.69
CA SER A 74 1.69 10.59 -14.09
C SER A 74 2.33 9.52 -13.25
N PHE A 75 3.05 8.59 -13.88
CA PHE A 75 3.77 7.53 -13.19
C PHE A 75 5.26 7.84 -13.10
N SER A 76 5.88 7.53 -11.96
CA SER A 76 7.31 7.70 -11.74
C SER A 76 7.91 6.46 -11.08
N GLU A 77 8.78 5.77 -11.79
CA GLU A 77 9.54 4.61 -11.29
C GLU A 77 10.59 5.00 -10.24
N LYS A 78 11.04 6.26 -10.26
CA LYS A 78 12.13 6.75 -9.40
C LYS A 78 11.71 7.01 -7.97
N ILE A 79 10.40 7.10 -7.71
CA ILE A 79 9.84 7.44 -6.41
C ILE A 79 9.30 6.15 -5.81
N PHE A 80 10.18 5.42 -5.14
CA PHE A 80 9.84 4.26 -4.31
C PHE A 80 10.38 4.52 -2.90
N PHE A 81 9.48 4.85 -1.98
CA PHE A 81 9.85 5.05 -0.59
C PHE A 81 9.60 3.74 0.17
N SER A 82 10.67 3.01 0.49
CA SER A 82 10.57 1.78 1.30
C SER A 82 9.93 1.97 2.69
N LEU A 83 9.71 3.23 3.11
CA LEU A 83 9.05 3.60 4.36
C LEU A 83 7.53 3.80 4.22
N MET A 84 6.97 3.66 3.01
CA MET A 84 5.55 3.92 2.76
C MET A 84 4.68 2.67 2.66
N GLU A 85 5.24 1.47 2.85
CA GLU A 85 4.44 0.24 2.89
C GLU A 85 3.45 0.31 4.06
N GLU A 86 2.16 0.42 3.72
CA GLU A 86 1.08 0.53 4.70
C GLU A 86 0.71 -0.87 5.19
N THR A 87 0.83 -1.12 6.49
CA THR A 87 0.55 -2.44 7.08
C THR A 87 -0.94 -2.79 7.13
N ASN A 88 -1.82 -1.82 6.83
CA ASN A 88 -3.28 -1.96 6.88
C ASN A 88 -3.91 -1.53 5.55
N LEU A 89 -3.38 -2.06 4.45
CA LEU A 89 -3.98 -1.93 3.13
C LEU A 89 -4.47 -3.32 2.70
N PRO A 90 -5.69 -3.45 2.16
CA PRO A 90 -6.16 -4.73 1.65
C PRO A 90 -5.39 -5.14 0.39
N SER A 91 -5.66 -6.32 -0.15
CA SER A 91 -4.94 -6.80 -1.34
C SER A 91 -5.16 -5.88 -2.54
N THR A 92 -4.25 -5.90 -3.51
CA THR A 92 -4.40 -5.14 -4.77
C THR A 92 -5.75 -5.41 -5.42
N MET A 93 -6.18 -6.67 -5.43
CA MET A 93 -7.48 -7.07 -5.96
C MET A 93 -8.65 -6.42 -5.22
N ASP A 94 -8.65 -6.48 -3.88
CA ASP A 94 -9.70 -5.88 -3.07
C ASP A 94 -9.76 -4.35 -3.29
N ILE A 95 -8.60 -3.69 -3.40
CA ILE A 95 -8.54 -2.25 -3.69
C ILE A 95 -9.18 -1.96 -5.04
N LEU A 96 -8.81 -2.71 -6.08
CA LEU A 96 -9.36 -2.53 -7.42
C LEU A 96 -10.87 -2.82 -7.47
N GLU A 97 -11.35 -3.84 -6.76
CA GLU A 97 -12.77 -4.15 -6.63
C GLU A 97 -13.53 -3.03 -5.89
N LEU A 98 -12.98 -2.50 -4.79
CA LEU A 98 -13.56 -1.37 -4.08
C LEU A 98 -13.69 -0.12 -4.96
N LEU A 99 -12.71 0.11 -5.83
CA LEU A 99 -12.71 1.16 -6.85
C LEU A 99 -13.66 0.88 -8.02
N GLY A 100 -14.24 -0.33 -8.11
CA GLY A 100 -15.20 -0.73 -9.15
C GLY A 100 -14.56 -1.30 -10.42
N TYR A 101 -13.28 -1.71 -10.36
CA TYR A 101 -12.52 -2.25 -11.49
C TYR A 101 -11.98 -3.66 -11.17
N PRO A 102 -12.86 -4.65 -10.97
CA PRO A 102 -12.42 -6.02 -10.73
C PRO A 102 -11.61 -6.52 -11.93
N CYS A 103 -10.38 -6.98 -11.68
CA CYS A 103 -9.50 -7.49 -12.72
C CYS A 103 -9.27 -8.99 -12.51
N PRO A 104 -10.09 -9.87 -13.10
CA PRO A 104 -9.97 -11.33 -12.89
C PRO A 104 -8.65 -11.90 -13.42
N ASP A 105 -8.07 -11.27 -14.44
CA ASP A 105 -6.77 -11.63 -15.03
C ASP A 105 -5.60 -11.49 -14.04
N LEU A 106 -5.66 -10.52 -13.11
CA LEU A 106 -4.67 -10.44 -12.03
C LEU A 106 -4.80 -11.57 -11.00
N ALA A 107 -6.02 -12.09 -10.79
CA ALA A 107 -6.29 -13.15 -9.81
C ALA A 107 -5.58 -14.46 -10.16
N GLU A 108 -5.56 -14.81 -11.45
CA GLU A 108 -4.88 -16.00 -11.95
C GLU A 108 -3.35 -15.86 -11.81
N LEU A 109 -2.82 -14.66 -12.06
CA LEU A 109 -1.40 -14.34 -11.90
C LEU A 109 -0.95 -14.32 -10.44
N GLU A 110 -1.81 -13.84 -9.53
CA GLU A 110 -1.60 -13.89 -8.09
C GLU A 110 -1.59 -15.32 -7.57
N SER A 111 -2.51 -16.17 -8.04
CA SER A 111 -2.57 -17.59 -7.65
C SER A 111 -1.26 -18.35 -7.95
N LEU A 112 -0.50 -17.90 -8.97
CA LEU A 112 0.81 -18.44 -9.32
C LEU A 112 1.98 -17.82 -8.54
N SER A 113 1.86 -16.57 -8.07
CA SER A 113 2.91 -15.87 -7.31
C SER A 113 2.81 -16.06 -5.79
N HIS A 114 1.59 -16.30 -5.27
CA HIS A 114 1.30 -16.41 -3.84
C HIS A 114 1.85 -17.69 -3.17
N SER A 115 2.44 -18.61 -3.93
CA SER A 115 3.22 -19.71 -3.34
C SER A 115 4.48 -19.23 -2.59
N HIS A 116 4.85 -17.94 -2.64
CA HIS A 116 6.16 -17.47 -2.17
C HIS A 116 6.21 -16.21 -1.28
N LYS A 117 5.10 -15.74 -0.69
CA LYS A 117 5.13 -14.69 0.36
C LYS A 117 4.69 -15.22 1.72
N VAL A 118 5.52 -16.07 2.33
CA VAL A 118 5.52 -16.23 3.80
C VAL A 118 6.53 -15.22 4.32
N ALA A 119 6.06 -14.13 4.93
CA ALA A 119 6.92 -13.21 5.66
C ALA A 119 7.50 -13.94 6.89
N SER A 120 8.67 -14.56 6.72
CA SER A 120 9.43 -15.14 7.81
C SER A 120 10.15 -14.02 8.55
N ALA A 121 9.59 -13.54 9.66
CA ALA A 121 10.34 -12.73 10.60
C ALA A 121 11.25 -13.67 11.40
N VAL A 122 12.58 -13.52 11.24
CA VAL A 122 13.56 -14.24 12.05
C VAL A 122 13.77 -13.47 13.34
N TYR A 123 13.17 -13.94 14.44
CA TYR A 123 13.49 -13.46 15.78
C TYR A 123 14.45 -14.44 16.46
N ARG A 124 15.68 -13.98 16.75
CA ARG A 124 16.71 -14.76 17.47
C ARG A 124 16.97 -16.17 16.92
N GLY A 125 17.13 -16.29 15.60
CA GLY A 125 17.60 -17.53 14.97
C GLY A 125 16.57 -18.65 14.84
N ALA A 126 15.29 -18.41 15.15
CA ALA A 126 14.19 -19.33 14.86
C ALA A 126 13.22 -18.71 13.84
N VAL A 127 12.88 -19.48 12.81
CA VAL A 127 11.86 -19.11 11.81
C VAL A 127 10.50 -19.44 12.40
N VAL A 128 9.72 -18.41 12.77
CA VAL A 128 8.35 -18.59 13.26
C VAL A 128 7.39 -18.34 12.10
N LYS A 129 6.60 -19.35 11.73
CA LYS A 129 5.43 -19.18 10.86
C LYS A 129 4.34 -18.49 11.67
N VAL A 130 3.92 -17.30 11.26
CA VAL A 130 2.82 -16.57 11.91
C VAL A 130 1.55 -16.91 11.14
N GLU A 131 0.79 -17.91 11.62
CA GLU A 131 -0.58 -18.13 11.18
C GLU A 131 -1.48 -17.16 11.96
N ALA A 132 -2.14 -16.26 11.23
CA ALA A 132 -3.05 -15.30 11.81
C ALA A 132 -4.32 -16.04 12.29
N ASN A 133 -4.37 -16.35 13.58
CA ASN A 133 -5.62 -16.65 14.26
C ASN A 133 -5.67 -15.86 15.55
N GLY A 134 -6.69 -15.01 15.66
CA GLY A 134 -6.84 -14.10 16.78
C GLY A 134 -7.16 -14.85 18.06
N GLU A 135 -6.46 -14.54 19.14
CA GLU A 135 -7.05 -14.51 20.46
C GLU A 135 -6.18 -13.69 21.41
N SER A 136 -6.84 -12.75 22.07
CA SER A 136 -6.33 -11.91 23.15
C SER A 136 -5.84 -12.80 24.30
N SER A 137 -4.60 -12.59 24.75
CA SER A 137 -4.18 -13.01 26.08
C SER A 137 -3.08 -12.10 26.61
N THR A 138 -3.47 -11.38 27.66
CA THR A 138 -2.73 -10.38 28.43
C THR A 138 -1.51 -10.98 29.14
N VAL A 139 -0.32 -10.43 28.91
CA VAL A 139 0.80 -10.55 29.87
C VAL A 139 1.56 -9.22 29.93
N PRO A 140 1.71 -8.58 31.10
CA PRO A 140 2.38 -7.28 31.20
C PRO A 140 3.88 -7.41 30.91
N PRO A 141 4.51 -6.42 30.24
CA PRO A 141 5.95 -6.45 30.03
C PRO A 141 6.67 -6.28 31.37
N LYS A 142 7.50 -7.26 31.76
CA LYS A 142 8.45 -7.09 32.87
C LYS A 142 9.42 -5.97 32.48
N LYS A 143 9.37 -4.85 33.20
CA LYS A 143 10.26 -3.70 32.99
C LYS A 143 11.70 -4.16 33.26
N SER A 144 12.59 -4.01 32.28
CA SER A 144 14.03 -4.19 32.50
C SER A 144 14.56 -3.10 33.44
N LEU A 145 15.46 -3.46 34.35
CA LEU A 145 16.11 -2.55 35.29
C LEU A 145 16.70 -1.32 34.58
N ARG A 146 16.54 -0.15 35.19
CA ARG A 146 16.98 1.13 34.63
C ARG A 146 18.50 1.23 34.81
N MET A 147 19.24 1.40 33.71
CA MET A 147 20.68 1.66 33.76
C MET A 147 20.96 3.16 33.62
N TYR A 148 21.87 3.69 34.43
CA TYR A 148 22.41 5.04 34.24
C TYR A 148 23.94 4.98 34.21
N ARG A 149 24.52 5.47 33.11
CA ARG A 149 25.98 5.60 32.93
C ARG A 149 26.77 4.31 33.22
N GLY A 150 26.25 3.17 32.77
CA GLY A 150 26.94 1.87 32.85
C GLY A 150 26.73 1.08 34.16
N GLN A 151 25.90 1.56 35.08
CA GLN A 151 25.52 0.80 36.28
C GLN A 151 24.01 0.64 36.38
N VAL A 152 23.58 -0.54 36.85
CA VAL A 152 22.18 -0.90 37.08
C VAL A 152 21.70 -0.19 38.35
N VAL A 153 20.62 0.58 38.23
CA VAL A 153 19.98 1.25 39.36
C VAL A 153 18.81 0.37 39.80
N GLU A 154 18.94 -0.28 40.96
CA GLU A 154 17.84 -0.96 41.64
C GLU A 154 17.01 0.08 42.43
N GLN A 155 15.68 -0.07 42.45
CA GLN A 155 14.78 0.66 43.34
C GLN A 155 14.32 -0.25 44.47
#